data_AF-A0A1W6WFW7-F1
#
_entry.id   AF-A0A1W6WFW7-F1
#
_cell.length_a   1.000
_cell.length_b   1.000
_cell.length_c   1.000
_cell.angle_alpha   90.00
_cell.angle_beta   90.00
_cell.angle_gamma   90.00
#
_symmetry.space_group_name_H-M   'P 1'
#
loop_
_entity.id
_entity.type
_entity.pdbx_description
1 polymer ?
#
loop_
_entity_poly.entity_id
_entity_poly.type
_entity_poly.pdbx_seq_one_letter_code
_entity_poly.pdbx_strand_id
1 'polypeptide(L)' 'MKVQTSCFFSSSIPPRCDYCAHAAGTQPCLSCLLGREFPESGRCCLFRYDPLRRVPTVQPPIPKPDAENFKL' A
#
# COMPACT_ATOMS: atom_id res chain seq x y z
N MET A 1 -14.34 10.08 22.00
CA MET A 1 -13.05 9.37 21.84
C MET A 1 -12.35 9.95 20.62
N LYS A 2 -11.21 10.63 20.78
CA LYS A 2 -10.49 11.28 19.67
C LYS A 2 -9.65 10.21 18.97
N VAL A 3 -9.99 9.89 17.71
CA VAL A 3 -9.21 9.00 16.86
C VAL A 3 -7.91 9.73 16.54
N GLN A 4 -6.80 9.24 17.10
CA GLN A 4 -5.49 9.80 16.87
C GLN A 4 -5.02 9.36 15.48
N THR A 5 -5.27 10.21 14.48
CA THR A 5 -4.79 10.04 13.11
C THR A 5 -3.28 10.23 13.12
N SER A 6 -2.52 9.14 13.22
CA SER A 6 -1.09 9.18 12.99
C SER A 6 -0.85 9.60 11.54
N CYS A 7 -0.44 10.85 11.39
CA CYS A 7 -0.08 11.46 10.12
C CYS A 7 1.21 10.79 9.62
N PHE A 8 1.07 9.68 8.91
CA PHE A 8 2.18 9.10 8.15
C PHE A 8 2.32 9.91 6.87
N PHE A 9 3.31 10.80 6.84
CA PHE A 9 3.88 11.52 5.69
C PHE A 9 3.00 11.59 4.42
N SER A 10 2.33 12.73 4.25
CA SER A 10 1.74 13.23 3.00
C SER A 10 0.66 12.34 2.37
N SER A 11 -0.55 12.89 2.25
CA SER A 11 -1.78 12.30 1.71
C SER A 11 -2.40 11.17 2.54
N SER A 12 -3.71 11.28 2.78
CA SER A 12 -4.52 10.32 3.53
C SER A 12 -4.52 8.96 2.84
N ILE A 13 -3.55 8.08 3.16
CA ILE A 13 -3.53 6.71 2.64
C ILE A 13 -4.65 5.93 3.34
N PRO A 14 -5.66 5.41 2.62
CA PRO A 14 -6.70 4.60 3.24
C PRO A 14 -6.08 3.30 3.79
N PRO A 15 -6.56 2.78 4.92
CA PRO A 15 -6.07 1.52 5.47
C PRO A 15 -6.37 0.38 4.48
N ARG A 16 -5.33 -0.16 3.85
CA ARG A 16 -5.42 -1.34 2.96
C ARG A 16 -4.81 -2.53 3.67
N CYS A 17 -5.49 -3.68 3.65
CA CYS A 17 -4.98 -4.90 4.28
C CYS A 17 -3.61 -5.32 3.74
N ASP A 18 -3.30 -4.99 2.49
CA ASP A 18 -2.00 -5.24 1.85
C ASP A 18 -0.82 -4.65 2.64
N TYR A 19 -1.04 -3.51 3.29
CA TYR A 19 -0.03 -2.81 4.07
C TYR A 19 -0.11 -3.11 5.57
N CYS A 20 -0.96 -4.05 5.98
CA CYS A 20 -1.14 -4.39 7.38
C CYS A 20 -0.11 -5.43 7.82
N ALA A 21 0.55 -5.22 8.95
CA ALA A 21 1.45 -6.20 9.58
C ALA A 21 0.78 -7.56 9.83
N HIS A 22 -0.55 -7.57 9.97
CA HIS A 22 -1.35 -8.77 10.24
C HIS A 22 -1.84 -9.47 8.97
N ALA A 23 -1.58 -8.96 7.77
CA ALA A 23 -2.00 -9.68 6.57
C ALA A 23 -1.09 -10.90 6.34
N ALA A 24 -1.58 -11.91 5.63
CA ALA A 24 -0.80 -13.06 5.17
C ALA A 24 -1.03 -13.24 3.68
N GLY A 25 0.05 -13.55 2.98
CA GLY A 25 0.07 -13.61 1.52
C GLY A 25 0.11 -12.22 0.86
N THR A 26 -0.14 -12.22 -0.45
CA THR A 26 -0.21 -11.04 -1.31
C THR A 26 -1.51 -11.08 -2.10
N GLN A 27 -1.96 -9.94 -2.62
CA GLN A 27 -3.09 -9.93 -3.55
C GLN A 27 -2.88 -10.92 -4.70
N PRO A 28 -3.93 -11.65 -5.14
CA PRO A 28 -5.32 -11.60 -4.69
C PRO A 28 -5.65 -12.46 -3.45
N CYS A 29 -4.73 -13.30 -2.98
CA CYS A 29 -4.96 -14.27 -1.90
C CYS A 29 -4.61 -13.73 -0.51
N LEU A 30 -4.98 -12.49 -0.23
CA LEU A 30 -4.66 -11.83 1.03
C LEU A 30 -5.62 -12.29 2.14
N SER A 31 -5.09 -12.74 3.28
CA SER A 31 -5.88 -13.11 4.47
C SER A 31 -5.41 -12.35 5.71
N CYS A 32 -6.24 -12.27 6.75
CA CYS A 32 -5.88 -11.65 8.02
C CYS A 32 -5.45 -12.72 9.03
N LEU A 33 -4.24 -12.64 9.56
CA LEU A 33 -3.72 -13.54 10.59
C LEU A 33 -4.53 -13.50 11.90
N LEU A 34 -5.30 -12.42 12.12
CA LEU A 34 -6.22 -12.30 13.25
C LEU A 34 -7.58 -12.98 12.99
N GLY A 35 -7.77 -13.62 11.83
CA GLY A 35 -9.02 -14.30 11.46
C GLY A 35 -10.21 -13.37 11.31
N ARG A 36 -9.99 -12.07 11.05
CA ARG A 36 -11.04 -11.07 10.90
C ARG A 36 -11.32 -10.75 9.44
N GLU A 37 -12.60 -10.61 9.14
CA GLU A 37 -13.08 -10.06 7.88
C GLU A 37 -12.96 -8.52 7.89
N PHE A 38 -12.94 -7.92 6.70
CA PHE A 38 -12.89 -6.48 6.58
C PHE A 38 -14.24 -5.88 7.03
N PRO A 39 -14.25 -4.95 8.00
CA PRO A 39 -15.50 -4.44 8.56
C PRO A 39 -16.26 -3.55 7.56
N GLU A 40 -17.59 -3.65 7.56
CA GLU A 40 -18.48 -2.83 6.73
C GLU A 40 -18.35 -1.32 6.99
N SER A 41 -17.89 -0.94 8.18
CA SER A 41 -17.60 0.46 8.55
C SER A 41 -16.43 1.07 7.77
N GLY A 42 -15.74 0.29 6.94
CA GLY A 42 -14.68 0.72 6.04
C GLY A 42 -13.32 0.94 6.71
N ARG A 43 -13.19 0.69 8.02
CA ARG A 43 -11.94 0.88 8.76
C ARG A 43 -11.68 -0.25 9.75
N CYS A 44 -10.55 -0.93 9.60
CA CYS A 44 -10.08 -1.91 10.58
C CYS A 44 -9.41 -1.20 11.77
N CYS A 45 -9.99 -1.31 12.96
CA CYS A 45 -9.45 -0.71 14.19
C CYS A 45 -8.09 -1.31 14.62
N LEU A 46 -7.77 -2.52 14.15
CA LEU A 46 -6.53 -3.25 14.42
C LEU A 46 -5.51 -3.12 13.27
N PHE A 47 -5.75 -2.20 12.34
CA PHE A 47 -4.81 -1.92 11.27
C PHE A 47 -3.49 -1.44 11.84
N ARG A 48 -2.40 -2.13 11.47
CA ARG A 48 -1.05 -1.75 11.83
C ARG A 48 -0.22 -1.65 10.56
N TYR A 49 0.17 -0.44 10.20
CA TYR A 49 0.96 -0.21 9.00
C TYR A 49 2.33 -0.90 9.10
N ASP A 50 2.68 -1.68 8.08
CA ASP A 50 3.98 -2.33 7.90
C ASP A 50 4.64 -1.78 6.61
N PRO A 51 5.65 -0.90 6.75
CA PRO A 51 6.34 -0.30 5.61
C PRO A 51 6.98 -1.33 4.67
N LEU A 52 7.36 -2.51 5.18
CA LEU A 52 8.02 -3.55 4.38
C LEU A 52 7.07 -4.20 3.38
N ARG A 53 5.76 -4.08 3.60
CA ARG A 53 4.73 -4.58 2.69
C ARG A 53 4.37 -3.59 1.59
N ARG A 54 4.90 -2.38 1.64
CA ARG A 54 4.72 -1.41 0.58
C ARG A 54 5.55 -1.87 -0.62
N VAL A 55 4.92 -2.61 -1.52
CA VAL A 55 5.53 -2.98 -2.79
C VAL A 55 5.67 -1.70 -3.63
N PRO A 56 6.90 -1.34 -4.06
CA PRO A 56 7.08 -0.23 -4.99
C PRO A 56 6.29 -0.49 -6.27
N THR A 57 5.62 0.54 -6.79
CA THR A 57 5.01 0.44 -8.11
C THR A 57 6.12 0.19 -9.13
N VAL A 58 6.00 -0.88 -9.91
CA VAL A 58 6.91 -1.16 -11.03
C VAL A 58 6.87 0.04 -11.96
N GLN A 59 8.01 0.70 -12.14
CA GLN A 59 8.08 1.82 -13.06
C GLN A 59 7.89 1.33 -14.49
N PRO A 60 7.21 2.12 -15.34
CA PRO A 60 7.10 1.77 -16.75
C PRO A 60 8.50 1.66 -17.37
N PRO A 61 8.68 0.81 -18.39
CA PRO A 61 9.95 0.69 -19.08
C PRO A 61 10.35 2.04 -19.66
N ILE A 62 11.63 2.40 -19.48
CA ILE A 62 12.18 3.63 -20.02
C ILE A 62 12.18 3.51 -21.55
N PRO A 63 11.66 4.50 -22.29
CA PRO A 63 11.76 4.54 -23.74
C PRO A 63 13.23 4.43 -24.19
N LYS A 64 13.50 3.68 -25.25
CA LYS A 64 14.85 3.63 -25.80
C LYS A 64 15.18 5.01 -26.39
N PRO A 65 16.38 5.55 -26.12
CA PRO A 65 16.80 6.82 -26.70
C PRO A 65 16.92 6.69 -28.22
N ASP A 66 16.27 7.59 -28.96
CA ASP A 66 16.40 7.72 -30.41
C ASP A 66 17.66 8.53 -30.74
N ALA A 67 18.55 8.02 -31.59
CA ALA A 67 19.82 8.70 -31.93
C ALA A 67 19.62 10.10 -32.52
N GLU A 68 18.49 10.35 -33.18
CA GLU A 68 18.12 11.66 -33.72
C GLU A 68 17.87 12.70 -32.62
N ASN A 69 17.43 12.28 -31.44
CA ASN A 69 17.10 13.17 -30.32
C ASN A 69 18.34 13.77 -29.63
N PHE A 70 19.54 13.31 -30.01
CA PHE A 70 20.83 13.74 -29.46
C PHE A 70 21.71 14.49 -30.47
N LYS A 71 21.17 14.84 -31.65
CA LYS A 71 21.89 15.69 -32.62
C LYS A 71 21.80 17.15 -32.18
N LEU A 72 22.96 17.82 -32.18
CA LEU A 72 23.12 19.25 -31.83
C LEU A 72 22.71 20.18 -32.97
#